data_AF-A0A7X5FE52-F1
#
_entry.id   AF-A0A7X5FE52-F1
#
_cell.length_a   1.000
_cell.length_b   1.000
_cell.length_c   1.000
_cell.angle_alpha   90.00
_cell.angle_beta   90.00
_cell.angle_gamma   90.00
#
_symmetry.space_group_name_H-M   'P 1'
#
loop_
_entity.id
_entity.type
_entity.pdbx_description
1 polymer ?
#
loop_
_entity_poly.entity_id
_entity_poly.type
_entity_poly.pdbx_seq_one_letter_code
_entity_poly.pdbx_strand_id
1 'polypeptide(L)'
;MEKKGKAVNVKTATITELKLAFKEGYPIQGIEILAVHPGTHAEELMNLAICHTGYAEHKFPGIKNANVATLTSTVLNAAKEKLEPHERNDKDLFFLIMKEMRMLVFGVGKGMFDEHGKNGESSSLMMFAKYLGVENNPDLKTLITYLDWEDSHGNLPHHVTETATAPKRVITAAGRLMFPEMVKRSWRKVRNQPEAEQNRVLTIMMELMEDAILEAQEFPRAMKALRGEIIYKSLFKKYPNQKGKKTSELAIIHTDEPQALKAVWKLSEKRAKAVAAVLQINSTGQFQLFSNQDKTYDFKIMDTVRMLRMKEFEARGLRVPNWKEIREDTLEGSYIHYQSEAERLFNGSLTQSDVPPIIGNILTEDQVIEAVLIGLQDFVFDKVHVSVCGERNGICPAKADSSVKCPLFKAGLKRCHKKQQQTPVKNSRAPRKETLIGSKLKKELVKKSESKTPKGARSRRKVSEKGSK
;
A
#
# COMPACT_ATOMS: atom_id res chain seq x y z
N MET A 1 -30.84 2.43 -38.98
CA MET A 1 -30.05 3.62 -38.63
C MET A 1 -30.77 4.34 -37.50
N GLU A 2 -30.34 4.13 -36.26
CA GLU A 2 -30.87 4.86 -35.11
C GLU A 2 -30.58 6.36 -35.29
N LYS A 3 -31.61 7.20 -35.19
CA LYS A 3 -31.42 8.64 -35.07
C LYS A 3 -30.67 8.89 -33.77
N LYS A 4 -29.35 9.07 -33.83
CA LYS A 4 -28.58 9.57 -32.70
C LYS A 4 -29.17 10.92 -32.31
N GLY A 5 -29.86 10.99 -31.17
CA GLY A 5 -30.36 12.25 -30.65
C GLY A 5 -29.22 13.25 -30.48
N LYS A 6 -29.50 14.52 -30.76
CA LYS A 6 -28.53 15.60 -30.64
C LYS A 6 -28.19 15.80 -29.17
N ALA A 7 -26.90 15.97 -28.85
CA ALA A 7 -26.48 16.33 -27.51
C ALA A 7 -27.15 17.65 -27.07
N VAL A 8 -27.52 17.73 -25.79
CA VAL A 8 -28.23 18.87 -25.20
C VAL A 8 -27.33 19.55 -24.18
N ASN A 9 -27.25 20.88 -24.19
CA ASN A 9 -26.44 21.64 -23.23
C ASN A 9 -27.31 22.24 -22.14
N VAL A 10 -27.00 21.98 -20.86
CA VAL A 10 -27.80 22.45 -19.72
C VAL A 10 -27.96 23.97 -19.66
N LYS A 11 -27.03 24.74 -20.22
CA LYS A 11 -27.08 26.21 -20.23
C LYS A 11 -28.14 26.77 -21.17
N THR A 12 -28.43 26.06 -22.26
CA THR A 12 -29.33 26.55 -23.32
C THR A 12 -30.64 25.76 -23.41
N ALA A 13 -30.67 24.55 -22.84
CA ALA A 13 -31.82 23.66 -22.92
C ALA A 13 -32.98 24.10 -22.02
N THR A 14 -34.20 23.84 -22.48
CA THR A 14 -35.40 23.86 -21.64
C THR A 14 -35.43 22.63 -20.72
N ILE A 15 -36.20 22.70 -19.63
CA ILE A 15 -36.40 21.55 -18.72
C ILE A 15 -37.00 20.37 -19.49
N THR A 16 -37.93 20.64 -20.42
CA THR A 16 -38.55 19.61 -21.29
C THR A 16 -37.53 18.90 -22.17
N GLU A 17 -36.59 19.64 -22.78
CA GLU A 17 -35.50 19.05 -23.56
C GLU A 17 -34.55 18.21 -22.70
N LEU A 18 -34.24 18.66 -21.48
CA LEU A 18 -33.41 17.89 -20.55
C LEU A 18 -34.10 16.60 -20.11
N LYS A 19 -35.39 16.65 -19.79
CA LYS A 19 -36.21 15.47 -19.48
C LYS A 19 -36.21 14.46 -20.61
N LEU A 20 -36.41 14.94 -21.85
CA LEU A 20 -36.40 14.10 -23.04
C LEU A 20 -35.01 13.50 -23.27
N ALA A 21 -33.95 14.31 -23.18
CA ALA A 21 -32.57 13.84 -23.33
C ALA A 21 -32.23 12.77 -22.30
N PHE A 22 -32.60 12.98 -21.04
CA PHE A 22 -32.39 12.01 -19.98
C PHE A 22 -33.16 10.70 -20.26
N LYS A 23 -34.45 10.79 -20.58
CA LYS A 23 -35.29 9.61 -20.84
C LYS A 23 -34.79 8.78 -22.04
N GLU A 24 -34.45 9.44 -23.14
CA GLU A 24 -33.97 8.79 -24.37
C GLU A 24 -32.46 8.49 -24.30
N GLY A 25 -31.79 8.90 -23.23
CA GLY A 25 -30.37 8.65 -23.01
C GLY A 25 -29.45 9.43 -23.95
N TYR A 26 -29.89 10.59 -24.46
CA TYR A 26 -29.07 11.50 -25.24
C TYR A 26 -28.01 12.19 -24.36
N PRO A 27 -26.83 12.53 -24.90
CA PRO A 27 -25.78 13.17 -24.12
C PRO A 27 -26.23 14.54 -23.57
N ILE A 28 -26.00 14.79 -22.28
CA ILE A 28 -26.28 16.05 -21.58
C ILE A 28 -24.95 16.70 -21.20
N GLN A 29 -24.66 17.86 -21.77
CA GLN A 29 -23.39 18.59 -21.62
C GLN A 29 -23.52 19.79 -20.70
N GLY A 30 -22.38 20.24 -20.16
CA GLY A 30 -22.29 21.48 -19.41
C GLY A 30 -22.58 21.34 -17.91
N ILE A 31 -22.56 20.11 -17.39
CA ILE A 31 -22.53 19.86 -15.95
C ILE A 31 -21.17 20.35 -15.42
N GLU A 32 -21.20 21.19 -14.41
CA GLU A 32 -20.01 21.81 -13.81
C GLU A 32 -19.76 21.29 -12.39
N ILE A 33 -20.78 20.73 -11.75
CA ILE A 33 -20.72 20.28 -10.35
C ILE A 33 -21.42 18.92 -10.19
N LEU A 34 -20.80 18.02 -9.45
CA LEU A 34 -21.37 16.79 -8.91
C LEU A 34 -21.69 17.01 -7.43
N ALA A 35 -22.90 16.65 -7.01
CA ALA A 35 -23.37 16.97 -5.67
C ALA A 35 -24.03 15.80 -4.95
N VAL A 36 -23.76 15.70 -3.66
CA VAL A 36 -24.35 14.72 -2.72
C VAL A 36 -24.87 15.43 -1.48
N HIS A 37 -25.71 14.77 -0.68
CA HIS A 37 -26.20 15.38 0.56
C HIS A 37 -25.14 15.36 1.68
N PRO A 38 -25.18 16.29 2.64
CA PRO A 38 -24.46 16.14 3.90
C PRO A 38 -24.93 14.87 4.60
N GLY A 39 -24.00 14.05 5.07
CA GLY A 39 -24.33 12.70 5.53
C GLY A 39 -24.19 11.60 4.47
N THR A 40 -23.78 11.93 3.24
CA THR A 40 -23.64 10.99 2.11
C THR A 40 -23.07 9.63 2.49
N HIS A 41 -23.68 8.60 1.93
CA HIS A 41 -23.25 7.22 2.09
C HIS A 41 -22.19 6.84 1.04
N ALA A 42 -21.62 5.64 1.15
CA ALA A 42 -20.51 5.24 0.30
C ALA A 42 -20.94 5.03 -1.17
N GLU A 43 -22.11 4.49 -1.41
CA GLU A 43 -22.69 4.28 -2.73
C GLU A 43 -22.90 5.58 -3.50
N GLU A 44 -23.22 6.68 -2.82
CA GLU A 44 -23.36 7.99 -3.45
C GLU A 44 -22.00 8.59 -3.82
N LEU A 45 -20.97 8.39 -2.98
CA LEU A 45 -19.59 8.74 -3.32
C LEU A 45 -19.10 7.97 -4.56
N MET A 46 -19.54 6.72 -4.71
CA MET A 46 -19.19 5.91 -5.87
C MET A 46 -19.74 6.52 -7.16
N ASN A 47 -20.90 7.19 -7.13
CA ASN A 47 -21.41 7.91 -8.29
C ASN A 47 -20.45 9.02 -8.74
N LEU A 48 -19.85 9.75 -7.79
CA LEU A 48 -18.86 10.78 -8.06
C LEU A 48 -17.62 10.18 -8.74
N ALA A 49 -17.09 9.10 -8.17
CA ALA A 49 -15.91 8.42 -8.70
C ALA A 49 -16.15 7.81 -10.10
N ILE A 50 -17.34 7.25 -10.35
CA ILE A 50 -17.74 6.77 -11.69
C ILE A 50 -17.72 7.91 -12.72
N CYS A 51 -18.13 9.12 -12.32
CA CYS A 51 -18.06 10.28 -13.21
C CYS A 51 -16.61 10.67 -13.53
N HIS A 52 -15.75 10.78 -12.51
CA HIS A 52 -14.34 11.18 -12.66
C HIS A 52 -13.46 10.17 -13.40
N THR A 53 -13.75 8.87 -13.25
CA THR A 53 -13.07 7.80 -13.99
C THR A 53 -13.50 7.68 -15.45
N GLY A 54 -14.45 8.53 -15.90
CA GLY A 54 -14.84 8.66 -17.30
C GLY A 54 -15.93 7.69 -17.76
N TYR A 55 -16.46 6.84 -16.88
CA TYR A 55 -17.55 5.91 -17.22
C TYR A 55 -18.86 6.62 -17.56
N ALA A 56 -19.01 7.88 -17.18
CA ALA A 56 -20.20 8.67 -17.46
C ALA A 56 -20.06 9.58 -18.70
N GLU A 57 -18.90 9.65 -19.35
CA GLU A 57 -18.60 10.62 -20.44
C GLU A 57 -19.53 10.48 -21.65
N HIS A 58 -20.01 9.28 -21.97
CA HIS A 58 -20.94 9.07 -23.08
C HIS A 58 -22.33 9.65 -22.83
N LYS A 59 -22.76 9.75 -21.57
CA LYS A 59 -24.03 10.35 -21.15
C LYS A 59 -23.87 11.80 -20.71
N PHE A 60 -22.73 12.15 -20.13
CA PHE A 60 -22.40 13.47 -19.63
C PHE A 60 -21.00 13.90 -20.11
N PRO A 61 -20.86 14.40 -21.35
CA PRO A 61 -19.55 14.76 -21.86
C PRO A 61 -18.89 15.90 -21.06
N GLY A 62 -17.63 15.71 -20.69
CA GLY A 62 -16.83 16.64 -19.87
C GLY A 62 -16.99 16.47 -18.36
N ILE A 63 -17.84 15.55 -17.91
CA ILE A 63 -18.18 15.34 -16.50
C ILE A 63 -16.97 14.98 -15.63
N LYS A 64 -15.92 14.37 -16.21
CA LYS A 64 -14.72 14.01 -15.44
C LYS A 64 -13.97 15.20 -14.82
N ASN A 65 -14.26 16.42 -15.30
CA ASN A 65 -13.65 17.65 -14.81
C ASN A 65 -14.62 18.46 -13.94
N ALA A 66 -15.79 17.92 -13.60
CA ALA A 66 -16.75 18.60 -12.75
C ALA A 66 -16.18 18.76 -11.33
N ASN A 67 -16.54 19.86 -10.66
CA ASN A 67 -16.21 20.04 -9.25
C ASN A 67 -17.13 19.18 -8.40
N VAL A 68 -16.72 18.91 -7.16
CA VAL A 68 -17.54 18.15 -6.20
C VAL A 68 -18.00 19.08 -5.08
N ALA A 69 -19.28 18.97 -4.71
CA ALA A 69 -19.86 19.78 -3.65
C ALA A 69 -20.87 18.99 -2.80
N THR A 70 -21.18 19.52 -1.62
CA THR A 70 -22.32 19.09 -0.82
C THR A 70 -23.53 19.98 -1.11
N LEU A 71 -24.72 19.38 -1.24
CA LEU A 71 -25.97 20.10 -1.46
C LEU A 71 -26.80 20.11 -0.18
N THR A 72 -26.78 21.23 0.53
CA THR A 72 -27.50 21.37 1.80
C THR A 72 -29.01 21.54 1.58
N SER A 73 -29.80 21.22 2.61
CA SER A 73 -31.25 21.43 2.61
C SER A 73 -31.63 22.90 2.37
N THR A 74 -30.82 23.85 2.82
CA THR A 74 -31.02 25.29 2.56
C THR A 74 -30.97 25.62 1.07
N VAL A 75 -29.95 25.12 0.37
CA VAL A 75 -29.80 25.34 -1.08
C VAL A 75 -30.93 24.64 -1.84
N LEU A 76 -31.29 23.42 -1.42
CA LEU A 76 -32.41 22.67 -1.99
C LEU A 76 -33.74 23.42 -1.83
N ASN A 77 -34.00 23.99 -0.64
CA ASN A 77 -35.21 24.75 -0.37
C ASN A 77 -35.26 26.06 -1.17
N ALA A 78 -34.13 26.76 -1.28
CA ALA A 78 -34.03 27.95 -2.12
C ALA A 78 -34.28 27.64 -3.61
N ALA A 79 -33.85 26.47 -4.10
CA ALA A 79 -34.17 26.01 -5.44
C ALA A 79 -35.67 25.69 -5.59
N LYS A 80 -36.29 25.04 -4.60
CA LYS A 80 -37.73 24.74 -4.59
C LYS A 80 -38.61 26.00 -4.63
N GLU A 81 -38.18 27.08 -3.98
CA GLU A 81 -38.92 28.35 -3.98
C GLU A 81 -38.99 29.01 -5.36
N LYS A 82 -38.05 28.72 -6.26
CA LYS A 82 -38.05 29.20 -7.65
C LYS A 82 -39.01 28.42 -8.56
N LEU A 83 -39.56 27.30 -8.10
CA LEU A 83 -40.51 26.50 -8.87
C LEU A 83 -41.94 26.98 -8.62
N GLU A 84 -42.70 27.05 -9.71
CA GLU A 84 -44.14 27.22 -9.64
C GLU A 84 -44.76 26.05 -8.85
N PRO A 85 -45.85 26.27 -8.09
CA PRO A 85 -46.41 25.24 -7.20
C PRO A 85 -46.70 23.89 -7.87
N HIS A 86 -47.07 23.89 -9.15
CA HIS A 86 -47.37 22.69 -9.94
C HIS A 86 -46.09 21.96 -10.43
N GLU A 87 -44.95 22.63 -10.43
CA GLU A 87 -43.63 22.11 -10.82
C GLU A 87 -42.80 21.65 -9.61
N ARG A 88 -43.30 21.83 -8.37
CA ARG A 88 -42.61 21.42 -7.13
C ARG A 88 -42.58 19.91 -6.89
N ASN A 89 -42.75 19.10 -7.93
CA ASN A 89 -42.53 17.65 -7.79
C ASN A 89 -41.02 17.37 -7.78
N ASP A 90 -40.62 16.31 -7.07
CA ASP A 90 -39.21 15.99 -6.81
C ASP A 90 -38.40 15.72 -8.08
N LYS A 91 -39.04 15.21 -9.15
CA LYS A 91 -38.40 14.96 -10.45
C LYS A 91 -38.09 16.25 -11.19
N ASP A 92 -38.97 17.23 -11.13
CA ASP A 92 -38.79 18.51 -11.80
C ASP A 92 -37.73 19.36 -11.11
N LEU A 93 -37.66 19.25 -9.77
CA LEU A 93 -36.57 19.83 -8.99
C LEU A 93 -35.18 19.29 -9.42
N PHE A 94 -35.05 17.99 -9.69
CA PHE A 94 -33.80 17.42 -10.20
C PHE A 94 -33.35 18.09 -11.50
N PHE A 95 -34.26 18.26 -12.48
CA PHE A 95 -33.93 18.91 -13.75
C PHE A 95 -33.71 20.42 -13.61
N LEU A 96 -34.39 21.07 -12.68
CA LEU A 96 -34.15 22.49 -12.37
C LEU A 96 -32.74 22.68 -11.80
N ILE A 97 -32.33 21.88 -10.82
CA ILE A 97 -30.98 21.94 -10.25
C ILE A 97 -29.93 21.69 -11.35
N MET A 98 -30.16 20.70 -12.20
CA MET A 98 -29.30 20.43 -13.35
C MET A 98 -29.19 21.62 -14.31
N LYS A 99 -30.29 22.31 -14.58
CA LYS A 99 -30.31 23.46 -15.49
C LYS A 99 -29.71 24.72 -14.87
N GLU A 100 -30.26 25.16 -13.73
CA GLU A 100 -29.99 26.46 -13.13
C GLU A 100 -28.66 26.48 -12.38
N MET A 101 -28.27 25.35 -11.78
CA MET A 101 -27.04 25.24 -11.00
C MET A 101 -25.96 24.42 -11.70
N ARG A 102 -26.26 23.83 -12.88
CA ARG A 102 -25.33 22.98 -13.64
C ARG A 102 -24.82 21.81 -12.80
N MET A 103 -25.70 21.30 -11.93
CA MET A 103 -25.40 20.29 -10.92
C MET A 103 -26.05 18.95 -11.25
N LEU A 104 -25.27 17.88 -11.23
CA LEU A 104 -25.78 16.51 -11.20
C LEU A 104 -25.79 16.02 -9.76
N VAL A 105 -26.96 15.63 -9.25
CA VAL A 105 -27.17 15.29 -7.83
C VAL A 105 -27.41 13.79 -7.62
N PHE A 106 -26.87 13.25 -6.53
CA PHE A 106 -27.03 11.86 -6.09
C PHE A 106 -27.48 11.83 -4.63
N GLY A 107 -28.52 11.06 -4.31
CA GLY A 107 -29.02 10.96 -2.94
C GLY A 107 -29.74 12.20 -2.42
N VAL A 108 -30.22 13.07 -3.32
CA VAL A 108 -30.81 14.35 -2.94
C VAL A 108 -32.24 14.50 -3.45
N GLY A 109 -33.13 14.84 -2.52
CA GLY A 109 -34.40 15.50 -2.80
C GLY A 109 -35.41 14.63 -3.56
N LYS A 110 -35.35 13.30 -3.41
CA LYS A 110 -36.15 12.31 -4.15
C LYS A 110 -36.03 12.44 -5.67
N GLY A 111 -34.86 12.90 -6.12
CA GLY A 111 -34.53 13.06 -7.53
C GLY A 111 -34.38 11.74 -8.29
N MET A 112 -33.83 11.80 -9.50
CA MET A 112 -33.71 10.63 -10.39
C MET A 112 -32.75 9.55 -9.87
N PHE A 113 -31.80 9.94 -9.02
CA PHE A 113 -30.79 9.07 -8.40
C PHE A 113 -30.85 9.15 -6.86
N ASP A 114 -32.05 9.06 -6.30
CA ASP A 114 -32.31 9.07 -4.86
C ASP A 114 -33.27 7.92 -4.51
N GLU A 115 -32.85 7.04 -3.61
CA GLU A 115 -33.55 5.83 -3.17
C GLU A 115 -34.87 6.14 -2.47
N HIS A 116 -35.01 7.33 -1.87
CA HIS A 116 -36.26 7.78 -1.26
C HIS A 116 -37.32 8.18 -2.30
N GLY A 117 -36.97 8.28 -3.58
CA GLY A 117 -37.87 8.61 -4.68
C GLY A 117 -38.58 7.41 -5.34
N LYS A 118 -38.17 6.17 -5.03
CA LYS A 118 -38.78 4.94 -5.55
C LYS A 118 -39.10 3.98 -4.41
N ASN A 119 -39.98 3.00 -4.61
CA ASN A 119 -40.41 2.02 -3.60
C ASN A 119 -39.29 1.02 -3.21
N GLY A 120 -38.13 1.50 -2.77
CA GLY A 120 -37.12 0.70 -2.04
C GLY A 120 -36.38 -0.39 -2.83
N GLU A 121 -36.41 -0.39 -4.16
CA GLU A 121 -35.85 -1.51 -4.94
C GLU A 121 -34.38 -1.37 -5.36
N SER A 122 -33.75 -0.20 -5.24
CA SER A 122 -32.35 0.00 -5.67
C SER A 122 -31.71 1.24 -5.02
N SER A 123 -30.45 1.13 -4.63
CA SER A 123 -29.63 2.27 -4.15
C SER A 123 -29.45 3.37 -5.20
N SER A 124 -29.05 4.57 -4.76
CA SER A 124 -28.64 5.67 -5.66
C SER A 124 -27.64 5.20 -6.72
N LEU A 125 -26.63 4.43 -6.30
CA LEU A 125 -25.58 3.89 -7.17
C LEU A 125 -26.13 2.95 -8.23
N MET A 126 -26.97 2.00 -7.85
CA MET A 126 -27.54 1.04 -8.79
C MET A 126 -28.43 1.74 -9.84
N MET A 127 -29.18 2.77 -9.43
CA MET A 127 -29.97 3.58 -10.36
C MET A 127 -29.09 4.32 -11.37
N PHE A 128 -27.99 4.93 -10.92
CA PHE A 128 -27.06 5.62 -11.80
C PHE A 128 -26.32 4.66 -12.74
N ALA A 129 -25.84 3.53 -12.21
CA ALA A 129 -25.16 2.51 -13.00
C ALA A 129 -26.03 1.96 -14.13
N LYS A 130 -27.32 1.66 -13.84
CA LYS A 130 -28.31 1.24 -14.84
C LYS A 130 -28.55 2.33 -15.90
N TYR A 131 -28.62 3.60 -15.48
CA TYR A 131 -28.78 4.72 -16.40
C TYR A 131 -27.60 4.86 -17.38
N LEU A 132 -26.38 4.64 -16.88
CA LEU A 132 -25.18 4.67 -17.70
C LEU A 132 -25.00 3.39 -18.56
N GLY A 133 -25.63 2.27 -18.17
CA GLY A 133 -25.43 0.95 -18.77
C GLY A 133 -24.12 0.29 -18.34
N VAL A 134 -23.66 0.55 -17.11
CA VAL A 134 -22.38 0.05 -16.56
C VAL A 134 -22.57 -0.90 -15.38
N GLU A 135 -23.81 -1.24 -15.01
CA GLU A 135 -24.11 -2.13 -13.88
C GLU A 135 -23.51 -3.53 -14.02
N ASN A 136 -23.31 -3.98 -15.26
CA ASN A 136 -22.67 -5.25 -15.59
C ASN A 136 -21.20 -5.11 -16.03
N ASN A 137 -20.64 -3.90 -15.98
CA ASN A 137 -19.23 -3.69 -16.31
C ASN A 137 -18.35 -4.54 -15.36
N PRO A 138 -17.44 -5.39 -15.87
CA PRO A 138 -16.68 -6.31 -15.03
C PRO A 138 -15.79 -5.61 -13.98
N ASP A 139 -15.34 -4.40 -14.27
CA ASP A 139 -14.47 -3.61 -13.40
C ASP A 139 -15.26 -2.98 -12.24
N LEU A 140 -16.53 -2.61 -12.49
CA LEU A 140 -17.39 -1.96 -11.50
C LEU A 140 -18.36 -2.92 -10.78
N LYS A 141 -18.74 -4.04 -11.42
CA LYS A 141 -19.85 -4.90 -10.97
C LYS A 141 -19.70 -5.36 -9.52
N THR A 142 -18.49 -5.72 -9.11
CA THR A 142 -18.24 -6.18 -7.74
C THR A 142 -18.42 -5.03 -6.73
N LEU A 143 -17.92 -3.83 -7.05
CA LEU A 143 -18.08 -2.64 -6.20
C LEU A 143 -19.54 -2.21 -6.12
N ILE A 144 -20.22 -2.12 -7.27
CA ILE A 144 -21.64 -1.76 -7.35
C ILE A 144 -22.49 -2.74 -6.55
N THR A 145 -22.31 -4.05 -6.75
CA THR A 145 -23.07 -5.08 -6.01
C THR A 145 -22.83 -4.99 -4.51
N TYR A 146 -21.59 -4.71 -4.09
CA TYR A 146 -21.26 -4.60 -2.68
C TYR A 146 -21.93 -3.37 -2.03
N LEU A 147 -21.81 -2.20 -2.65
CA LEU A 147 -22.33 -0.95 -2.10
C LEU A 147 -23.87 -0.91 -2.13
N ASP A 148 -24.49 -1.41 -3.20
CA ASP A 148 -25.95 -1.57 -3.28
C ASP A 148 -26.49 -2.52 -2.19
N TRP A 149 -25.75 -3.59 -1.90
CA TRP A 149 -26.10 -4.50 -0.80
C TRP A 149 -25.94 -3.83 0.57
N GLU A 150 -24.86 -3.07 0.81
CA GLU A 150 -24.62 -2.40 2.08
C GLU A 150 -25.64 -1.31 2.38
N ASP A 151 -26.03 -0.53 1.36
CA ASP A 151 -27.12 0.45 1.49
C ASP A 151 -28.44 -0.25 1.85
N SER A 152 -28.76 -1.35 1.16
CA SER A 152 -30.02 -2.10 1.38
C SER A 152 -30.09 -2.87 2.71
N HIS A 153 -28.97 -3.30 3.28
CA HIS A 153 -28.93 -4.22 4.43
C HIS A 153 -28.12 -3.68 5.63
N GLY A 154 -27.53 -2.49 5.51
CA GLY A 154 -26.59 -1.93 6.47
C GLY A 154 -25.22 -2.61 6.46
N ASN A 155 -24.38 -2.22 7.43
CA ASN A 155 -23.02 -2.75 7.58
C ASN A 155 -23.03 -4.29 7.66
N LEU A 156 -22.16 -4.95 6.88
CA LEU A 156 -21.84 -6.37 7.08
C LEU A 156 -21.52 -6.61 8.56
N PRO A 157 -22.23 -7.53 9.26
CA PRO A 157 -21.81 -7.95 10.58
C PRO A 157 -20.34 -8.35 10.57
N HIS A 158 -19.55 -7.93 11.57
CA HIS A 158 -18.14 -8.34 11.73
C HIS A 158 -17.95 -9.88 11.80
N HIS A 159 -19.04 -10.64 11.84
CA HIS A 159 -19.10 -12.10 11.89
C HIS A 159 -20.11 -12.69 10.88
N VAL A 160 -20.14 -12.23 9.63
CA VAL A 160 -20.82 -13.01 8.57
C VAL A 160 -20.03 -14.29 8.31
N THR A 161 -20.32 -15.33 9.08
CA THR A 161 -20.17 -16.72 8.63
C THR A 161 -20.95 -16.83 7.33
N GLU A 162 -20.34 -17.35 6.26
CA GLU A 162 -20.95 -17.57 4.93
C GLU A 162 -22.48 -17.82 5.02
N THR A 163 -23.28 -16.76 4.98
CA THR A 163 -24.73 -16.89 4.89
C THR A 163 -25.10 -16.87 3.41
N ALA A 164 -26.17 -17.57 3.08
CA ALA A 164 -26.58 -17.98 1.73
C ALA A 164 -26.86 -16.85 0.72
N THR A 165 -26.52 -15.58 1.01
CA THR A 165 -26.97 -14.42 0.24
C THR A 165 -25.86 -13.58 -0.38
N ALA A 166 -24.60 -13.66 0.09
CA ALA A 166 -23.49 -12.95 -0.53
C ALA A 166 -22.35 -13.92 -0.91
N PRO A 167 -21.95 -14.01 -2.20
CA PRO A 167 -20.82 -14.84 -2.60
C PRO A 167 -19.57 -14.49 -1.79
N LYS A 168 -18.80 -15.48 -1.35
CA LYS A 168 -17.51 -15.31 -0.64
C LYS A 168 -16.58 -14.27 -1.27
N ARG A 169 -16.65 -14.10 -2.59
CA ARG A 169 -15.92 -13.07 -3.35
C ARG A 169 -16.34 -11.64 -2.98
N VAL A 170 -17.64 -11.39 -2.82
CA VAL A 170 -18.20 -10.09 -2.40
C VAL A 170 -17.76 -9.78 -0.97
N ILE A 171 -17.85 -10.74 -0.04
CA ILE A 171 -17.38 -10.58 1.35
C ILE A 171 -15.86 -10.33 1.40
N THR A 172 -15.08 -11.02 0.57
CA THR A 172 -13.62 -10.84 0.50
C THR A 172 -13.23 -9.49 -0.12
N ALA A 173 -14.00 -8.99 -1.09
CA ALA A 173 -13.82 -7.66 -1.66
C ALA A 173 -14.20 -6.58 -0.65
N ALA A 174 -15.35 -6.73 0.02
CA ALA A 174 -15.83 -5.85 1.08
C ALA A 174 -14.85 -5.71 2.25
N GLY A 175 -14.30 -6.83 2.74
CA GLY A 175 -13.31 -6.85 3.82
C GLY A 175 -11.98 -6.18 3.46
N ARG A 176 -11.67 -6.04 2.17
CA ARG A 176 -10.51 -5.28 1.68
C ARG A 176 -10.80 -3.79 1.57
N LEU A 177 -12.06 -3.42 1.37
CA LEU A 177 -12.44 -2.06 1.06
C LEU A 177 -12.77 -1.23 2.30
N MET A 178 -13.33 -1.81 3.39
CA MET A 178 -13.74 -1.11 4.64
C MET A 178 -14.34 0.31 4.43
N PHE A 179 -14.87 0.56 3.23
CA PHE A 179 -15.04 1.89 2.67
C PHE A 179 -16.25 2.56 3.30
N PRO A 180 -17.40 1.87 3.47
CA PRO A 180 -18.54 2.44 4.18
C PRO A 180 -18.20 2.90 5.60
N GLU A 181 -17.43 2.11 6.37
CA GLU A 181 -17.01 2.50 7.71
C GLU A 181 -16.02 3.66 7.70
N MET A 182 -15.09 3.69 6.73
CA MET A 182 -14.19 4.83 6.55
C MET A 182 -14.95 6.11 6.21
N VAL A 183 -15.92 6.04 5.30
CA VAL A 183 -16.80 7.15 4.92
C VAL A 183 -17.58 7.62 6.14
N LYS A 184 -18.30 6.72 6.83
CA LYS A 184 -19.06 7.02 8.06
C LYS A 184 -18.18 7.68 9.13
N ARG A 185 -16.94 7.21 9.33
CA ARG A 185 -16.00 7.80 10.30
C ARG A 185 -15.50 9.17 9.88
N SER A 186 -15.17 9.34 8.60
CA SER A 186 -14.69 10.62 8.05
C SER A 186 -15.79 11.67 8.16
N TRP A 187 -17.03 11.30 7.82
CA TRP A 187 -18.19 12.18 7.93
C TRP A 187 -18.55 12.58 9.34
N ARG A 188 -18.49 11.64 10.31
CA ARG A 188 -18.69 11.99 11.73
C ARG A 188 -17.74 13.09 12.21
N LYS A 189 -16.54 13.19 11.65
CA LYS A 189 -15.55 14.21 12.03
C LYS A 189 -15.85 15.58 11.42
N VAL A 190 -16.46 15.62 10.22
CA VAL A 190 -16.61 16.87 9.45
C VAL A 190 -18.04 17.37 9.27
N ARG A 191 -19.08 16.58 9.63
CA ARG A 191 -20.50 16.97 9.43
C ARG A 191 -20.92 18.30 10.06
N ASN A 192 -20.19 18.79 11.07
CA ASN A 192 -20.44 20.06 11.74
C ASN A 192 -19.41 21.15 11.38
N GLN A 193 -18.53 20.88 10.42
CA GLN A 193 -17.51 21.81 9.94
C GLN A 193 -18.08 22.70 8.84
N PRO A 194 -17.43 23.83 8.49
CA PRO A 194 -17.82 24.65 7.35
C PRO A 194 -17.87 23.84 6.05
N GLU A 195 -18.73 24.25 5.11
CA GLU A 195 -18.95 23.56 3.83
C GLU A 195 -17.66 23.31 3.04
N ALA A 196 -16.73 24.28 3.05
CA ALA A 196 -15.43 24.13 2.40
C ALA A 196 -14.62 22.93 2.93
N GLU A 197 -14.67 22.66 4.24
CA GLU A 197 -13.98 21.52 4.85
C GLU A 197 -14.72 20.20 4.56
N GLN A 198 -16.05 20.23 4.50
CA GLN A 198 -16.85 19.08 4.08
C GLN A 198 -16.51 18.70 2.63
N ASN A 199 -16.50 19.67 1.72
CA ASN A 199 -16.17 19.47 0.30
C ASN A 199 -14.72 18.98 0.10
N ARG A 200 -13.78 19.45 0.94
CA ARG A 200 -12.39 18.95 0.94
C ARG A 200 -12.30 17.48 1.30
N VAL A 201 -12.95 17.05 2.40
CA VAL A 201 -12.97 15.64 2.81
C VAL A 201 -13.73 14.77 1.82
N LEU A 202 -14.81 15.31 1.24
CA LEU A 202 -15.55 14.66 0.17
C LEU A 202 -14.66 14.35 -1.04
N THR A 203 -13.84 15.32 -1.47
CA THR A 203 -12.87 15.14 -2.56
C THR A 203 -11.85 14.04 -2.23
N ILE A 204 -11.28 14.04 -1.02
CA ILE A 204 -10.32 13.00 -0.59
C ILE A 204 -10.98 11.60 -0.60
N MET A 205 -12.22 11.49 -0.11
CA MET A 205 -12.93 10.21 -0.13
C MET A 205 -13.21 9.75 -1.56
N MET A 206 -13.58 10.66 -2.46
CA MET A 206 -13.76 10.34 -3.88
C MET A 206 -12.45 9.85 -4.53
N GLU A 207 -11.32 10.53 -4.32
CA GLU A 207 -10.01 10.13 -4.84
C GLU A 207 -9.63 8.70 -4.41
N LEU A 208 -9.86 8.33 -3.14
CA LEU A 208 -9.65 6.97 -2.66
C LEU A 208 -10.54 5.93 -3.37
N MET A 209 -11.72 6.36 -3.83
CA MET A 209 -12.67 5.52 -4.54
C MET A 209 -12.29 5.38 -6.02
N GLU A 210 -11.82 6.45 -6.64
CA GLU A 210 -11.21 6.41 -7.97
C GLU A 210 -10.02 5.46 -8.00
N ASP A 211 -9.12 5.55 -7.01
CA ASP A 211 -7.98 4.63 -6.86
C ASP A 211 -8.44 3.17 -6.81
N ALA A 212 -9.54 2.88 -6.11
CA ALA A 212 -10.10 1.54 -6.04
C ALA A 212 -10.69 1.06 -7.38
N ILE A 213 -11.32 1.95 -8.16
CA ILE A 213 -11.82 1.65 -9.51
C ILE A 213 -10.65 1.42 -10.47
N LEU A 214 -9.67 2.32 -10.48
CA LEU A 214 -8.47 2.22 -11.32
C LEU A 214 -7.67 0.96 -10.98
N GLU A 215 -7.55 0.63 -9.69
CA GLU A 215 -7.01 -0.66 -9.26
C GLU A 215 -7.83 -1.81 -9.85
N ALA A 216 -9.16 -1.79 -9.76
CA ALA A 216 -9.99 -2.87 -10.27
C ALA A 216 -9.86 -3.06 -11.80
N GLN A 217 -9.58 -1.99 -12.56
CA GLN A 217 -9.34 -2.02 -14.00
C GLN A 217 -7.94 -2.53 -14.37
N GLU A 218 -6.91 -1.93 -13.76
CA GLU A 218 -5.51 -2.20 -14.13
C GLU A 218 -5.00 -3.49 -13.51
N PHE A 219 -5.57 -3.93 -12.38
CA PHE A 219 -5.12 -5.14 -11.70
C PHE A 219 -5.33 -6.42 -12.54
N PRO A 220 -6.50 -6.69 -13.16
CA PRO A 220 -6.66 -7.82 -14.09
C PRO A 220 -5.71 -7.75 -15.30
N ARG A 221 -5.48 -6.55 -15.84
CA ARG A 221 -4.55 -6.33 -16.95
C ARG A 221 -3.12 -6.67 -16.54
N ALA A 222 -2.64 -6.10 -15.43
CA ALA A 222 -1.34 -6.40 -14.86
C ALA A 222 -1.19 -7.90 -14.54
N MET A 223 -2.21 -8.52 -13.96
CA MET A 223 -2.24 -9.96 -13.70
C MET A 223 -2.16 -10.81 -14.97
N LYS A 224 -2.69 -10.32 -16.10
CA LYS A 224 -2.59 -11.00 -17.40
C LYS A 224 -1.20 -10.81 -18.01
N ALA A 225 -0.66 -9.59 -17.97
CA ALA A 225 0.68 -9.26 -18.46
C ALA A 225 1.76 -10.07 -17.75
N LEU A 226 1.68 -10.18 -16.42
CA LEU A 226 2.72 -10.82 -15.60
C LEU A 226 2.65 -12.35 -15.57
N ARG A 227 1.68 -12.98 -16.26
CA ARG A 227 1.59 -14.44 -16.33
C ARG A 227 2.73 -14.98 -17.19
N GLY A 228 3.81 -15.41 -16.54
CA GLY A 228 4.98 -16.01 -17.18
C GLY A 228 6.25 -15.17 -17.07
N GLU A 229 6.14 -13.92 -16.64
CA GLU A 229 7.27 -12.99 -16.53
C GLU A 229 7.91 -12.97 -15.13
N ILE A 230 7.28 -13.62 -14.14
CA ILE A 230 7.78 -13.63 -12.76
C ILE A 230 8.77 -14.78 -12.56
N ILE A 231 10.03 -14.44 -12.33
CA ILE A 231 11.09 -15.38 -11.95
C ILE A 231 11.16 -15.46 -10.43
N TYR A 232 10.99 -16.66 -9.88
CA TYR A 232 11.09 -16.89 -8.43
C TYR A 232 12.43 -17.55 -8.08
N LYS A 233 13.26 -16.88 -7.28
CA LYS A 233 14.49 -17.47 -6.71
C LYS A 233 14.21 -17.95 -5.29
N SER A 234 14.30 -19.26 -5.08
CA SER A 234 14.11 -19.88 -3.75
C SER A 234 15.24 -19.52 -2.79
N LEU A 235 14.89 -19.21 -1.55
CA LEU A 235 15.85 -18.97 -0.47
C LEU A 235 16.18 -20.28 0.26
N PHE A 236 17.45 -20.48 0.67
CA PHE A 236 17.89 -21.73 1.33
C PHE A 236 17.39 -21.85 2.77
N LYS A 237 17.07 -20.73 3.43
CA LYS A 237 16.56 -20.71 4.80
C LYS A 237 15.05 -20.98 4.81
N LYS A 238 14.61 -22.00 5.56
CA LYS A 238 13.21 -22.12 5.97
C LYS A 238 12.94 -21.05 7.01
N TYR A 239 12.07 -20.09 6.70
CA TYR A 239 11.59 -19.14 7.69
C TYR A 239 10.51 -19.84 8.52
N PRO A 240 10.70 -19.96 9.85
CA PRO A 240 9.65 -20.46 10.71
C PRO A 240 8.58 -19.36 10.82
N ASN A 241 7.52 -19.44 10.02
CA ASN A 241 6.28 -18.78 10.40
C ASN A 241 5.60 -19.60 11.51
N GLN A 242 4.68 -18.98 12.25
CA GLN A 242 3.93 -19.60 13.35
C GLN A 242 3.10 -20.85 12.94
N LYS A 243 3.04 -21.20 11.64
CA LYS A 243 2.27 -22.34 11.09
C LYS A 243 3.12 -23.45 10.47
N GLY A 244 4.43 -23.45 10.68
CA GLY A 244 5.30 -24.52 10.19
C GLY A 244 5.72 -24.35 8.72
N LYS A 245 6.88 -23.70 8.55
CA LYS A 245 7.82 -23.81 7.42
C LYS A 245 7.23 -23.56 6.01
N LYS A 246 7.05 -22.28 5.65
CA LYS A 246 7.11 -21.87 4.24
C LYS A 246 8.57 -21.53 3.89
N THR A 247 9.09 -22.08 2.80
CA THR A 247 10.29 -21.54 2.17
C THR A 247 9.95 -20.18 1.58
N SER A 248 10.83 -19.21 1.74
CA SER A 248 10.63 -17.87 1.21
C SER A 248 11.29 -17.73 -0.16
N GLU A 249 10.77 -16.85 -1.01
CA GLU A 249 11.26 -16.59 -2.37
C GLU A 249 11.52 -15.10 -2.57
N LEU A 250 12.50 -14.78 -3.42
CA LEU A 250 12.61 -13.48 -4.08
C LEU A 250 11.84 -13.57 -5.39
N ALA A 251 10.85 -12.70 -5.59
CA ALA A 251 10.18 -12.54 -6.88
C ALA A 251 10.92 -11.47 -7.69
N ILE A 252 11.26 -11.78 -8.93
CA ILE A 252 11.92 -10.88 -9.87
C ILE A 252 10.95 -10.70 -11.04
N ILE A 253 10.69 -9.45 -11.43
CA ILE A 253 9.79 -9.12 -12.54
C ILE A 253 10.44 -8.09 -13.46
N HIS A 254 10.32 -8.32 -14.77
CA HIS A 254 10.82 -7.42 -15.80
C HIS A 254 9.64 -6.74 -16.48
N THR A 255 9.30 -5.53 -16.07
CA THR A 255 8.07 -4.87 -16.52
C THR A 255 8.05 -3.36 -16.25
N ASP A 256 7.46 -2.63 -17.19
CA ASP A 256 7.13 -1.21 -17.06
C ASP A 256 5.73 -0.99 -16.44
N GLU A 257 4.99 -2.07 -16.15
CA GLU A 257 3.62 -2.01 -15.63
C GLU A 257 3.60 -1.43 -14.20
N PRO A 258 3.00 -0.24 -13.98
CA PRO A 258 2.97 0.40 -12.67
C PRO A 258 2.31 -0.44 -11.58
N GLN A 259 1.32 -1.27 -11.94
CA GLN A 259 0.58 -2.11 -10.98
C GLN A 259 1.26 -3.46 -10.71
N ALA A 260 2.45 -3.71 -11.26
CA ALA A 260 3.04 -5.04 -11.22
C ALA A 260 3.35 -5.54 -9.81
N LEU A 261 3.87 -4.66 -8.95
CA LEU A 261 4.13 -4.97 -7.56
C LEU A 261 2.88 -5.54 -6.86
N LYS A 262 1.74 -4.89 -7.03
CA LYS A 262 0.48 -5.26 -6.40
C LYS A 262 -0.01 -6.62 -6.90
N ALA A 263 0.07 -6.84 -8.21
CA ALA A 263 -0.24 -8.12 -8.84
C ALA A 263 0.65 -9.26 -8.32
N VAL A 264 1.96 -9.03 -8.18
CA VAL A 264 2.89 -10.02 -7.62
C VAL A 264 2.54 -10.39 -6.19
N TRP A 265 2.27 -9.40 -5.32
CA TRP A 265 1.88 -9.67 -3.95
C TRP A 265 0.60 -10.49 -3.87
N LYS A 266 -0.40 -10.15 -4.69
CA LYS A 266 -1.66 -10.89 -4.74
C LYS A 266 -1.51 -12.31 -5.29
N LEU A 267 -0.66 -12.51 -6.30
CA LEU A 267 -0.31 -13.85 -6.80
C LEU A 267 0.40 -14.67 -5.72
N SER A 268 1.25 -14.03 -4.91
CA SER A 268 1.99 -14.69 -3.84
C SER A 268 1.09 -15.23 -2.72
N GLU A 269 -0.06 -14.61 -2.44
CA GLU A 269 -1.04 -15.11 -1.45
C GLU A 269 -1.49 -16.55 -1.76
N LYS A 270 -1.55 -16.92 -3.04
CA LYS A 270 -2.00 -18.24 -3.50
C LYS A 270 -0.88 -19.28 -3.56
N ARG A 271 0.37 -18.87 -3.33
CA ARG A 271 1.54 -19.76 -3.43
C ARG A 271 1.76 -20.55 -2.14
N ALA A 272 2.28 -21.76 -2.31
CA ALA A 272 2.77 -22.57 -1.20
C ALA A 272 3.95 -21.90 -0.49
N LYS A 273 4.82 -21.25 -1.27
CA LYS A 273 6.00 -20.51 -0.82
C LYS A 273 5.69 -19.02 -0.77
N ALA A 274 6.12 -18.34 0.28
CA ALA A 274 5.84 -16.94 0.45
C ALA A 274 6.93 -16.06 -0.18
N VAL A 275 6.54 -14.90 -0.69
CA VAL A 275 7.49 -13.94 -1.26
C VAL A 275 7.99 -13.02 -0.13
N ALA A 276 9.31 -12.97 0.06
CA ALA A 276 9.94 -12.14 1.09
C ALA A 276 10.30 -10.74 0.58
N ALA A 277 10.57 -10.62 -0.72
CA ALA A 277 10.80 -9.35 -1.39
C ALA A 277 10.46 -9.47 -2.88
N VAL A 278 10.15 -8.33 -3.49
CA VAL A 278 9.90 -8.20 -4.93
C VAL A 278 10.94 -7.23 -5.51
N LEU A 279 11.68 -7.68 -6.51
CA LEU A 279 12.59 -6.88 -7.33
C LEU A 279 11.92 -6.65 -8.68
N GLN A 280 11.52 -5.41 -8.95
CA GLN A 280 10.98 -4.98 -10.24
C GLN A 280 12.08 -4.29 -11.03
N ILE A 281 12.30 -4.70 -12.28
CA ILE A 281 13.26 -4.11 -13.22
C ILE A 281 12.45 -3.65 -14.43
N ASN A 282 12.58 -2.38 -14.79
CA ASN A 282 11.86 -1.82 -15.94
C ASN A 282 12.69 -1.99 -17.24
N SER A 283 12.12 -1.64 -18.40
CA SER A 283 12.79 -1.80 -19.69
C SER A 283 14.05 -0.95 -19.86
N THR A 284 14.20 0.11 -19.06
CA THR A 284 15.38 0.99 -19.09
C THR A 284 16.56 0.47 -18.26
N GLY A 285 16.34 -0.54 -17.39
CA GLY A 285 17.35 -1.03 -16.45
C GLY A 285 17.33 -0.30 -15.09
N GLN A 286 16.31 0.51 -14.83
CA GLN A 286 16.00 1.00 -13.48
C GLN A 286 15.33 -0.12 -12.68
N PHE A 287 15.47 -0.08 -11.35
CA PHE A 287 14.86 -1.09 -10.50
C PHE A 287 14.23 -0.52 -9.23
N GLN A 288 13.26 -1.27 -8.70
CA GLN A 288 12.62 -1.01 -7.43
C GLN A 288 12.58 -2.30 -6.62
N LEU A 289 12.90 -2.20 -5.33
CA LEU A 289 12.93 -3.33 -4.42
C LEU A 289 12.03 -3.07 -3.21
N PHE A 290 11.09 -3.98 -3.02
CA PHE A 290 10.07 -3.90 -1.99
C PHE A 290 10.20 -5.08 -1.04
N SER A 291 10.35 -4.81 0.25
CA SER A 291 10.30 -5.84 1.30
C SER A 291 8.86 -6.28 1.56
N ASN A 292 8.67 -7.53 1.97
CA ASN A 292 7.47 -7.92 2.69
C ASN A 292 7.60 -7.44 4.14
N GLN A 293 6.78 -6.48 4.56
CA GLN A 293 6.84 -5.89 5.90
C GLN A 293 6.36 -6.82 7.03
N ASP A 294 5.92 -8.04 6.70
CA ASP A 294 5.70 -9.07 7.71
C ASP A 294 7.02 -9.40 8.42
N LYS A 295 7.04 -9.16 9.74
CA LYS A 295 8.21 -9.33 10.62
C LYS A 295 8.82 -10.73 10.58
N THR A 296 8.12 -11.73 10.02
CA THR A 296 8.63 -13.09 9.88
C THR A 296 9.77 -13.26 8.87
N TYR A 297 9.98 -12.31 7.94
CA TYR A 297 11.01 -12.45 6.89
C TYR A 297 12.41 -11.92 7.25
N ASP A 298 12.58 -11.19 8.37
CA ASP A 298 13.85 -10.58 8.82
C ASP A 298 14.75 -10.10 7.66
N PHE A 299 14.17 -9.37 6.70
CA PHE A 299 14.90 -8.91 5.54
C PHE A 299 15.81 -7.75 5.94
N LYS A 300 17.13 -7.95 5.83
CA LYS A 300 18.14 -6.93 6.16
C LYS A 300 18.33 -6.02 4.97
N ILE A 301 17.31 -5.23 4.63
CA ILE A 301 17.35 -4.34 3.47
C ILE A 301 18.55 -3.39 3.51
N MET A 302 18.95 -2.92 4.69
CA MET A 302 20.15 -2.10 4.85
C MET A 302 21.45 -2.80 4.42
N ASP A 303 21.55 -4.12 4.55
CA ASP A 303 22.71 -4.86 4.06
C ASP A 303 22.69 -4.91 2.52
N THR A 304 21.52 -5.01 1.89
CA THR A 304 21.33 -4.88 0.43
C THR A 304 21.73 -3.49 -0.07
N VAL A 305 21.22 -2.42 0.58
CA VAL A 305 21.53 -1.02 0.24
C VAL A 305 23.05 -0.79 0.22
N ARG A 306 23.75 -1.26 1.26
CA ARG A 306 25.21 -1.12 1.35
C ARG A 306 25.94 -1.86 0.24
N MET A 307 25.55 -3.11 -0.02
CA MET A 307 26.17 -3.92 -1.06
C MET A 307 26.02 -3.28 -2.44
N LEU A 308 24.83 -2.79 -2.76
CA LEU A 308 24.56 -2.18 -4.05
C LEU A 308 25.30 -0.86 -4.22
N ARG A 309 25.24 0.05 -3.24
CA ARG A 309 25.97 1.32 -3.29
C ARG A 309 27.48 1.11 -3.36
N MET A 310 28.03 0.15 -2.63
CA MET A 310 29.45 -0.17 -2.72
C MET A 310 29.82 -0.62 -4.14
N LYS A 311 29.07 -1.57 -4.71
CA LYS A 311 29.30 -2.07 -6.08
C LYS A 311 29.15 -0.93 -7.10
N GLU A 312 28.16 -0.06 -6.93
CA GLU A 312 27.93 1.10 -7.80
C GLU A 312 29.13 2.06 -7.79
N PHE A 313 29.59 2.47 -6.61
CA PHE A 313 30.74 3.39 -6.48
C PHE A 313 32.01 2.76 -7.06
N GLU A 314 32.25 1.47 -6.81
CA GLU A 314 33.39 0.74 -7.37
C GLU A 314 33.35 0.70 -8.90
N ALA A 315 32.20 0.35 -9.48
CA ALA A 315 32.01 0.29 -10.93
C ALA A 315 32.19 1.66 -11.61
N ARG A 316 31.89 2.74 -10.89
CA ARG A 316 32.04 4.13 -11.36
C ARG A 316 33.40 4.74 -11.02
N GLY A 317 34.31 4.00 -10.39
CA GLY A 317 35.63 4.51 -9.97
C GLY A 317 35.57 5.60 -8.89
N LEU A 318 34.47 5.69 -8.15
CA LEU A 318 34.27 6.66 -7.08
C LEU A 318 34.83 6.15 -5.76
N ARG A 319 35.15 7.07 -4.84
CA ARG A 319 35.53 6.71 -3.47
C ARG A 319 34.36 6.03 -2.78
N VAL A 320 34.51 4.75 -2.46
CA VAL A 320 33.53 3.99 -1.67
C VAL A 320 33.36 4.66 -0.28
N PRO A 321 32.15 5.10 0.07
CA PRO A 321 31.89 5.73 1.37
C PRO A 321 32.10 4.74 2.52
N ASN A 322 32.41 5.28 3.69
CA ASN A 322 32.56 4.44 4.86
C ASN A 322 31.19 3.87 5.31
N TRP A 323 31.22 2.87 6.19
CA TRP A 323 30.02 2.13 6.59
C TRP A 323 28.94 2.99 7.28
N LYS A 324 29.30 4.15 7.84
CA LYS A 324 28.34 5.09 8.46
C LYS A 324 27.63 5.91 7.39
N GLU A 325 28.39 6.48 6.46
CA GLU A 325 27.89 7.32 5.35
C GLU A 325 26.93 6.53 4.45
N ILE A 326 27.29 5.28 4.11
CA ILE A 326 26.51 4.46 3.16
C ILE A 326 25.09 4.07 3.67
N ARG A 327 24.77 4.35 4.93
CA ARG A 327 23.47 4.04 5.56
C ARG A 327 22.44 5.14 5.43
N GLU A 328 22.84 6.32 5.00
CA GLU A 328 21.95 7.47 4.88
C GLU A 328 20.87 7.21 3.80
N ASP A 329 19.65 7.70 4.00
CA ASP A 329 18.54 7.48 3.06
C ASP A 329 18.89 8.02 1.66
N THR A 330 19.52 9.19 1.65
CA THR A 330 20.18 9.78 0.49
C THR A 330 21.69 9.75 0.69
N LEU A 331 22.43 9.48 -0.38
CA LEU A 331 23.88 9.47 -0.36
C LEU A 331 24.36 10.22 -1.60
N GLU A 332 25.09 11.31 -1.39
CA GLU A 332 25.59 12.12 -2.49
C GLU A 332 26.44 11.26 -3.46
N GLY A 333 26.18 11.39 -4.75
CA GLY A 333 26.82 10.62 -5.80
C GLY A 333 26.23 9.22 -6.05
N SER A 334 25.33 8.71 -5.20
CA SER A 334 24.63 7.43 -5.40
C SER A 334 23.39 7.59 -6.28
N TYR A 335 23.21 6.73 -7.28
CA TYR A 335 21.93 6.61 -8.02
C TYR A 335 20.91 5.71 -7.31
N ILE A 336 21.30 5.16 -6.15
CA ILE A 336 20.48 4.29 -5.33
C ILE A 336 19.93 5.07 -4.12
N HIS A 337 18.60 5.19 -4.05
CA HIS A 337 17.88 5.87 -2.98
C HIS A 337 17.16 4.86 -2.08
N TYR A 338 17.36 4.99 -0.76
CA TYR A 338 16.70 4.17 0.24
C TYR A 338 15.68 5.01 1.01
N GLN A 339 14.44 4.55 1.05
CA GLN A 339 13.37 5.17 1.83
C GLN A 339 13.16 4.35 3.10
N SER A 340 13.72 4.81 4.22
CA SER A 340 13.73 4.06 5.49
C SER A 340 12.35 3.78 6.06
N GLU A 341 11.43 4.76 5.99
CA GLU A 341 10.06 4.64 6.52
C GLU A 341 9.25 3.53 5.85
N ALA A 342 9.46 3.33 4.55
CA ALA A 342 8.74 2.34 3.76
C ALA A 342 9.51 1.02 3.61
N GLU A 343 10.78 0.98 4.03
CA GLU A 343 11.74 -0.09 3.73
C GLU A 343 11.79 -0.41 2.22
N ARG A 344 11.97 0.63 1.40
CA ARG A 344 12.02 0.51 -0.06
C ARG A 344 13.33 1.03 -0.61
N LEU A 345 13.78 0.41 -1.70
CA LEU A 345 14.99 0.80 -2.40
C LEU A 345 14.70 1.05 -3.87
N PHE A 346 15.21 2.15 -4.39
CA PHE A 346 14.91 2.65 -5.73
C PHE A 346 16.20 3.01 -6.48
N ASN A 347 16.23 2.71 -7.78
CA ASN A 347 17.06 3.37 -8.76
C ASN A 347 16.11 3.88 -9.85
N GLY A 348 15.63 5.10 -9.66
CA GLY A 348 14.52 5.66 -10.43
C GLY A 348 13.14 5.26 -9.91
N SER A 349 12.15 6.10 -10.19
CA SER A 349 10.74 5.86 -9.90
C SER A 349 9.87 6.58 -10.94
N LEU A 350 8.55 6.38 -10.91
CA LEU A 350 7.62 7.15 -11.76
C LEU A 350 7.72 8.66 -11.51
N THR A 351 8.08 9.07 -10.29
CA THR A 351 8.21 10.48 -9.90
C THR A 351 9.64 11.00 -10.00
N GLN A 352 10.61 10.12 -10.28
CA GLN A 352 12.04 10.43 -10.44
C GLN A 352 12.60 9.60 -11.60
N SER A 353 12.12 9.90 -12.81
CA SER A 353 12.47 9.18 -14.03
C SER A 353 13.83 9.59 -14.61
N ASP A 354 14.41 10.68 -14.12
CA ASP A 354 15.67 11.27 -14.55
C ASP A 354 16.92 10.58 -13.97
N VAL A 355 16.75 9.65 -13.03
CA VAL A 355 17.85 8.87 -12.46
C VAL A 355 18.42 7.90 -13.50
N PRO A 356 19.74 7.92 -13.79
CA PRO A 356 20.33 6.98 -14.73
C PRO A 356 20.07 5.51 -14.34
N PRO A 357 19.71 4.64 -15.30
CA PRO A 357 19.52 3.22 -15.02
C PRO A 357 20.84 2.58 -14.63
N ILE A 358 20.85 1.79 -13.54
CA ILE A 358 22.07 1.13 -13.10
C ILE A 358 22.25 -0.27 -13.71
N ILE A 359 21.16 -1.00 -13.98
CA ILE A 359 21.25 -2.35 -14.54
C ILE A 359 21.56 -2.24 -16.03
N GLY A 360 22.60 -2.93 -16.48
CA GLY A 360 23.08 -2.88 -17.86
C GLY A 360 24.12 -1.79 -18.12
N ASN A 361 24.09 -0.68 -17.38
CA ASN A 361 25.05 0.43 -17.53
C ASN A 361 26.19 0.40 -16.50
N ILE A 362 25.88 0.09 -15.23
CA ILE A 362 26.83 0.16 -14.11
C ILE A 362 26.98 -1.22 -13.48
N LEU A 363 25.86 -1.88 -13.16
CA LEU A 363 25.82 -3.20 -12.57
C LEU A 363 25.12 -4.19 -13.50
N THR A 364 25.47 -5.48 -13.38
CA THR A 364 24.69 -6.54 -14.01
C THR A 364 23.47 -6.89 -13.16
N GLU A 365 22.42 -7.45 -13.79
CA GLU A 365 21.24 -7.93 -13.08
C GLU A 365 21.61 -8.94 -11.98
N ASP A 366 22.53 -9.86 -12.28
CA ASP A 366 23.00 -10.86 -11.32
C ASP A 366 23.69 -10.24 -10.10
N GLN A 367 24.46 -9.15 -10.28
CA GLN A 367 25.08 -8.43 -9.16
C GLN A 367 24.02 -7.79 -8.26
N VAL A 368 22.92 -7.28 -8.84
CA VAL A 368 21.81 -6.72 -8.07
C VAL A 368 21.08 -7.82 -7.31
N ILE A 369 20.73 -8.91 -8.00
CA ILE A 369 20.06 -10.06 -7.39
C ILE A 369 20.92 -10.65 -6.26
N GLU A 370 22.23 -10.81 -6.46
CA GLU A 370 23.17 -11.29 -5.45
C GLU A 370 23.11 -10.42 -4.18
N ALA A 371 23.16 -9.10 -4.33
CA ALA A 371 23.07 -8.17 -3.21
C ALA A 371 21.74 -8.29 -2.45
N VAL A 372 20.62 -8.45 -3.18
CA VAL A 372 19.29 -8.67 -2.57
C VAL A 372 19.25 -10.00 -1.81
N LEU A 373 19.79 -11.08 -2.38
CA LEU A 373 19.86 -12.39 -1.74
C LEU A 373 20.73 -12.37 -0.48
N ILE A 374 21.81 -11.58 -0.46
CA ILE A 374 22.67 -11.35 0.71
C ILE A 374 21.90 -10.67 1.86
N GLY A 375 21.02 -9.72 1.56
CA GLY A 375 20.16 -9.08 2.56
C GLY A 375 19.03 -10.00 3.04
N LEU A 376 18.50 -10.84 2.14
CA LEU A 376 17.47 -11.84 2.45
C LEU A 376 18.02 -13.06 3.20
N GLN A 377 19.33 -13.30 3.25
CA GLN A 377 19.86 -14.50 3.89
C GLN A 377 21.09 -14.21 4.76
N ASP A 378 21.07 -14.71 5.99
CA ASP A 378 22.23 -14.65 6.90
C ASP A 378 23.43 -15.47 6.39
N PHE A 379 23.17 -16.49 5.57
CA PHE A 379 24.11 -17.55 5.21
C PHE A 379 24.40 -17.68 3.71
N VAL A 380 23.83 -16.82 2.85
CA VAL A 380 24.26 -16.79 1.43
C VAL A 380 25.60 -16.09 1.37
N PHE A 381 26.60 -16.90 1.65
CA PHE A 381 27.85 -16.88 0.97
C PHE A 381 27.67 -17.82 -0.24
N ASP A 382 28.23 -17.51 -1.40
CA ASP A 382 28.38 -18.56 -2.41
C ASP A 382 29.13 -19.76 -1.79
N LYS A 383 29.06 -20.96 -2.39
CA LYS A 383 29.72 -22.16 -1.82
C LYS A 383 31.23 -21.92 -1.55
N VAL A 384 31.87 -21.05 -2.32
CA VAL A 384 33.28 -20.67 -2.19
C VAL A 384 33.51 -19.79 -0.95
N HIS A 385 32.62 -18.86 -0.66
CA HIS A 385 32.67 -18.01 0.52
C HIS A 385 32.26 -18.78 1.79
N VAL A 386 31.37 -19.78 1.70
CA VAL A 386 31.05 -20.68 2.83
C VAL A 386 32.27 -21.52 3.18
N SER A 387 33.00 -22.10 2.22
CA SER A 387 34.23 -22.85 2.54
C SER A 387 35.30 -21.94 3.14
N VAL A 388 35.49 -20.73 2.58
CA VAL A 388 36.49 -19.77 3.08
C VAL A 388 36.16 -19.21 4.47
N CYS A 389 34.90 -18.89 4.78
CA CYS A 389 34.49 -18.32 6.08
C CYS A 389 34.00 -19.35 7.11
N GLY A 390 33.54 -20.51 6.66
CA GLY A 390 32.94 -21.58 7.47
C GLY A 390 33.95 -22.65 7.91
N GLU A 391 34.88 -23.06 7.04
CA GLU A 391 35.89 -24.08 7.40
C GLU A 391 37.00 -23.52 8.30
N ARG A 392 37.20 -22.20 8.30
CA ARG A 392 38.25 -21.53 9.10
C ARG A 392 37.80 -21.03 10.48
N ASN A 393 36.77 -21.62 11.10
CA ASN A 393 36.33 -21.26 12.47
C ASN A 393 36.17 -19.74 12.72
N GLY A 394 35.65 -18.99 11.74
CA GLY A 394 35.44 -17.55 11.88
C GLY A 394 36.69 -16.67 11.71
N ILE A 395 37.77 -17.18 11.10
CA ILE A 395 38.91 -16.36 10.66
C ILE A 395 38.56 -15.75 9.29
N CYS A 396 38.17 -14.48 9.28
CA CYS A 396 38.05 -13.71 8.04
C CYS A 396 39.46 -13.53 7.42
N PRO A 397 39.67 -13.87 6.14
CA PRO A 397 40.99 -13.72 5.48
C PRO A 397 41.50 -12.27 5.46
N ALA A 398 40.63 -11.27 5.68
CA ALA A 398 41.03 -9.87 5.87
C ALA A 398 41.97 -9.63 7.09
N LYS A 399 42.12 -10.60 8.03
CA LYS A 399 43.15 -10.55 9.08
C LYS A 399 44.51 -11.07 8.61
N ALA A 400 44.56 -11.91 7.57
CA ALA A 400 45.79 -12.58 7.11
C ALA A 400 46.53 -11.77 6.03
N ASP A 401 45.79 -11.00 5.23
CA ASP A 401 46.36 -10.08 4.25
C ASP A 401 45.50 -8.80 4.19
N SER A 402 46.09 -7.67 4.57
CA SER A 402 45.41 -6.37 4.60
C SER A 402 45.11 -5.81 3.20
N SER A 403 45.74 -6.39 2.16
CA SER A 403 45.59 -5.98 0.76
C SER A 403 44.32 -6.54 0.09
N VAL A 404 43.75 -7.64 0.60
CA VAL A 404 42.54 -8.28 0.03
C VAL A 404 41.40 -8.29 1.05
N LYS A 405 40.69 -7.17 1.16
CA LYS A 405 39.49 -7.06 2.03
C LYS A 405 38.29 -7.72 1.35
N CYS A 406 37.71 -8.73 1.99
CA CYS A 406 36.47 -9.39 1.56
C CYS A 406 35.37 -8.34 1.24
N PRO A 407 34.68 -8.42 0.08
CA PRO A 407 33.65 -7.45 -0.31
C PRO A 407 32.53 -7.28 0.73
N LEU A 408 32.10 -8.38 1.36
CA LEU A 408 31.07 -8.37 2.40
C LEU A 408 31.56 -7.66 3.68
N PHE A 409 32.84 -7.76 4.00
CA PHE A 409 33.43 -7.02 5.11
C PHE A 409 33.58 -5.53 4.76
N LYS A 410 34.00 -5.22 3.52
CA LYS A 410 34.12 -3.85 3.00
C LYS A 410 32.77 -3.12 3.04
N ALA A 411 31.68 -3.82 2.71
CA ALA A 411 30.31 -3.31 2.82
C ALA A 411 29.82 -3.10 4.26
N GLY A 412 30.61 -3.48 5.28
CA GLY A 412 30.29 -3.24 6.69
C GLY A 412 29.07 -4.02 7.18
N LEU A 413 28.86 -5.26 6.68
CA LEU A 413 27.75 -6.09 7.11
C LEU A 413 27.87 -6.39 8.61
N LYS A 414 26.79 -6.14 9.39
CA LYS A 414 26.81 -6.28 10.87
C LYS A 414 27.28 -7.69 11.30
N ARG A 415 26.91 -8.72 10.54
CA ARG A 415 27.29 -10.12 10.80
C ARG A 415 28.79 -10.38 10.66
N CYS A 416 29.46 -9.70 9.73
CA CYS A 416 30.91 -9.83 9.53
C CYS A 416 31.68 -9.23 10.72
N HIS A 417 31.24 -8.07 11.23
CA HIS A 417 31.83 -7.45 12.42
C HIS A 417 31.62 -8.26 13.69
N LYS A 418 30.42 -8.84 13.91
CA LYS A 418 30.17 -9.73 15.05
C LYS A 418 31.12 -10.93 15.05
N LYS A 419 31.32 -11.58 13.89
CA LYS A 419 32.30 -12.67 13.76
C LYS A 419 33.72 -12.21 14.07
N GLN A 420 34.13 -11.03 13.58
CA GLN A 420 35.48 -10.48 13.82
C GLN A 420 35.77 -10.25 15.32
N GLN A 421 34.78 -9.77 16.08
CA GLN A 421 34.90 -9.56 17.53
C GLN A 421 34.93 -10.89 18.31
N GLN A 422 34.27 -11.93 17.78
CA GLN A 422 34.22 -13.26 18.39
C GLN A 422 35.45 -14.11 18.11
N THR A 423 36.26 -13.82 17.08
CA THR A 423 37.50 -14.56 16.85
C THR A 423 38.53 -14.18 17.92
N PRO A 424 38.87 -15.05 18.89
CA PRO A 424 39.90 -14.75 19.87
C PRO A 424 41.19 -14.41 19.12
N VAL A 425 41.80 -13.28 19.46
CA VAL A 425 43.17 -13.00 19.03
C VAL A 425 44.00 -14.08 19.70
N LYS A 426 44.34 -15.16 18.97
CA LYS A 426 45.41 -16.06 19.38
C LYS A 426 46.67 -15.21 19.43
N ASN A 427 46.92 -14.61 20.58
CA ASN A 427 48.18 -13.95 20.88
C ASN A 427 49.25 -15.03 20.72
N SER A 428 50.00 -14.97 19.63
CA SER A 428 51.24 -15.71 19.38
C SER A 428 52.38 -15.27 20.33
N ARG A 429 52.05 -14.71 21.51
CA ARG A 429 53.04 -14.56 22.56
C ARG A 429 53.25 -15.94 23.17
N ALA A 430 54.25 -16.64 22.64
CA ALA A 430 54.91 -17.74 23.34
C ALA A 430 55.12 -17.32 24.80
N PRO A 431 54.83 -18.19 25.79
CA PRO A 431 55.04 -17.85 27.18
C PRO A 431 56.52 -17.49 27.37
N ARG A 432 56.81 -16.24 27.73
CA ARG A 432 58.10 -15.90 28.31
C ARG A 432 58.22 -16.76 29.57
N LYS A 433 59.22 -17.64 29.61
CA LYS A 433 59.68 -18.28 30.85
C LYS A 433 60.16 -17.15 31.77
N GLU A 434 59.25 -16.61 32.58
CA GLU A 434 59.64 -15.80 33.72
C GLU A 434 60.01 -16.73 34.87
N THR A 435 61.26 -16.57 35.28
CA THR A 435 61.95 -17.29 36.34
C THR A 435 61.18 -17.14 37.64
N LEU A 436 60.85 -18.28 38.23
CA LEU A 436 60.03 -18.46 39.41
C LEU A 436 60.88 -18.17 40.66
N ILE A 437 61.14 -16.90 40.97
CA ILE A 437 61.73 -16.51 42.26
C ILE A 437 61.04 -15.21 42.71
N GLY A 438 60.18 -15.32 43.73
CA GLY A 438 59.76 -14.15 44.51
C GLY A 438 58.25 -13.88 44.58
N SER A 439 57.44 -14.85 45.01
CA SER A 439 56.09 -14.51 45.51
C SER A 439 55.57 -15.47 46.58
N LYS A 440 56.46 -15.98 47.44
CA LYS A 440 56.13 -16.84 48.59
C LYS A 440 55.78 -16.05 49.88
N LEU A 441 55.57 -14.74 49.81
CA LEU A 441 55.45 -13.87 51.01
C LEU A 441 54.18 -13.00 51.09
N LYS A 442 53.10 -13.32 50.35
CA LYS A 442 51.83 -12.54 50.42
C LYS A 442 50.57 -13.36 50.71
N LYS A 443 50.70 -14.55 51.31
CA LYS A 443 49.55 -15.43 51.64
C LYS A 443 49.27 -15.61 53.14
N GLU A 444 49.90 -14.82 53.99
CA GLU A 444 49.46 -14.62 55.38
C GLU A 444 48.96 -13.19 55.51
N LEU A 445 47.89 -12.97 56.28
CA LEU A 445 47.07 -11.75 56.35
C LEU A 445 46.06 -11.62 55.19
N VAL A 446 44.99 -12.43 55.22
CA VAL A 446 43.60 -11.97 55.42
C VAL A 446 42.73 -13.22 55.60
N LYS A 447 42.71 -13.72 56.84
CA LYS A 447 41.62 -14.52 57.41
C LYS A 447 41.09 -13.72 58.60
N LYS A 448 39.90 -13.12 58.45
CA LYS A 448 38.96 -12.73 59.52
C LYS A 448 37.60 -12.56 58.81
N SER A 449 36.83 -13.63 58.71
CA SER A 449 35.91 -14.20 59.71
C SER A 449 34.56 -13.48 59.72
N GLU A 450 33.57 -14.26 59.31
CA GLU A 450 32.15 -13.99 59.14
C GLU A 450 31.42 -13.69 60.46
N SER A 451 30.32 -12.92 60.40
CA SER A 451 29.22 -13.05 61.36
C SER A 451 27.84 -12.69 60.75
N LYS A 452 26.99 -13.73 60.71
CA LYS A 452 25.52 -13.86 60.89
C LYS A 452 24.69 -12.56 61.05
N THR A 453 23.56 -12.37 60.37
CA THR A 453 22.18 -12.92 60.66
C THR A 453 21.15 -12.22 59.71
N PRO A 454 19.80 -12.33 59.83
CA PRO A 454 18.94 -13.50 59.61
C PRO A 454 17.76 -13.25 58.63
N LYS A 455 17.03 -14.34 58.32
CA LYS A 455 15.73 -14.38 57.62
C LYS A 455 14.64 -13.60 58.37
N GLY A 456 13.83 -12.83 57.65
CA GLY A 456 12.59 -12.21 58.15
C GLY A 456 11.47 -12.31 57.12
N ALA A 457 10.46 -13.11 57.44
CA ALA A 457 9.22 -13.24 56.70
C ALA A 457 8.33 -11.99 56.85
N ARG A 458 7.60 -11.59 55.81
CA ARG A 458 6.30 -10.91 55.98
C ARG A 458 5.39 -11.06 54.76
N SER A 459 4.29 -11.76 55.04
CA SER A 459 2.99 -11.76 54.37
C SER A 459 2.45 -10.34 54.16
N ARG A 460 1.76 -10.12 53.03
CA ARG A 460 0.52 -9.31 52.98
C ARG A 460 -0.32 -9.61 51.72
N ARG A 461 -1.52 -10.13 51.98
CA ARG A 461 -2.70 -10.18 51.09
C ARG A 461 -3.25 -8.78 50.80
N LYS A 462 -3.79 -8.59 49.58
CA LYS A 462 -4.97 -7.78 49.17
C LYS A 462 -5.37 -8.38 47.80
N VAL A 463 -6.52 -9.02 47.55
CA VAL A 463 -7.96 -8.68 47.70
C VAL A 463 -8.34 -7.35 47.04
N SER A 464 -8.96 -7.45 45.87
CA SER A 464 -9.95 -6.53 45.27
C SER A 464 -10.63 -7.31 44.13
N GLU A 465 -11.76 -7.96 44.42
CA GLU A 465 -13.12 -7.46 44.17
C GLU A 465 -13.57 -7.57 42.71
N LYS A 466 -14.42 -8.58 42.51
CA LYS A 466 -15.42 -8.66 41.45
C LYS A 466 -16.56 -7.68 41.80
N GLY A 467 -17.05 -6.94 40.81
CA GLY A 467 -18.29 -6.18 40.89
C GLY A 467 -18.86 -6.00 39.49
N SER A 468 -20.06 -6.51 39.29
CA SER A 468 -20.80 -6.68 38.04
C SER A 468 -21.42 -5.39 37.49
N LYS A 469 -21.60 -5.33 36.17
CA LYS A 469 -22.90 -5.15 35.50
C LYS A 469 -22.81 -5.59 34.04
#